data_AF-A0ABD6HAW8-F1
#
_entry.id   AF-A0ABD6HAW8-F1
#
_cell.length_a   1.000
_cell.length_b   1.000
_cell.length_c   1.000
_cell.angle_alpha   90.00
_cell.angle_beta   90.00
_cell.angle_gamma   90.00
#
_symmetry.space_group_name_H-M   'P 1'
#
loop_
_entity.id
_entity.type
_entity.pdbx_description
1 polymer ?
#
loop_
_entity_poly.entity_id
_entity_poly.type
_entity_poly.pdbx_seq_one_letter_code
_entity_poly.pdbx_strand_id
1 'polypeptide(L)'
;MALSVATLASSWRFAEAIAVMAAQFGDQFDETPRLARALVSHQRWMMTQAAFALYADHLAGRSSGPGMTASGLVDWICQTEIASRNTVLTYVDQLLSYRFIRLHPASAKRPRSFEASEASIDAMQRWLGVNLAVLDHVDGGERLQHFRQRPELLFLVQPEFARLCLDDRQWREPGERIGLFLWTESGALVMDRFISLTPNAILEDDFYDLGTIDIPAMAERFVMSRTHLQRALRKAEQHGCIRRNGSGRASHIWLAADFYQEYRDWLARKSAILDAVFEKEVMLAAGVEQAHPQNEPIAAARSVSSRGC
;
A
#
# COMPACT_ATOMS: atom_id res chain seq x y z
N MET A 1 -5.94 5.23 21.71
CA MET A 1 -7.24 4.64 21.32
C MET A 1 -7.32 4.85 19.84
N ALA A 2 -7.25 3.75 19.08
CA ALA A 2 -7.21 3.81 17.64
C ALA A 2 -8.38 4.59 17.03
N LEU A 3 -8.08 5.36 15.99
CA LEU A 3 -9.01 6.16 15.21
C LEU A 3 -10.01 5.23 14.51
N SER A 4 -11.30 5.48 14.74
CA SER A 4 -12.36 4.73 14.10
C SER A 4 -12.52 5.11 12.63
N VAL A 5 -13.12 4.22 11.83
CA VAL A 5 -13.47 4.50 10.43
C VAL A 5 -14.34 5.75 10.33
N ALA A 6 -15.35 5.90 11.20
CA ALA A 6 -16.24 7.05 11.20
C ALA A 6 -15.51 8.37 11.52
N THR A 7 -14.55 8.32 12.46
CA THR A 7 -13.72 9.48 12.82
C THR A 7 -12.85 9.92 11.64
N LEU A 8 -12.22 8.97 10.95
CA LEU A 8 -11.37 9.25 9.79
C LEU A 8 -12.20 9.76 8.60
N ALA A 9 -13.28 9.05 8.26
CA ALA A 9 -14.17 9.36 7.13
C ALA A 9 -14.76 10.78 7.18
N SER A 10 -15.11 11.26 8.39
CA SER A 10 -15.69 12.58 8.60
C SER A 10 -14.66 13.71 8.79
N SER A 11 -13.38 13.37 8.96
CA SER A 11 -12.33 14.34 9.26
C SER A 11 -11.84 15.06 8.00
N TRP A 12 -11.90 16.40 8.01
CA TRP A 12 -11.29 17.24 6.96
C TRP A 12 -9.76 17.10 6.95
N ARG A 13 -9.13 16.94 8.13
CA ARG A 13 -7.68 16.65 8.23
C ARG A 13 -7.33 15.33 7.55
N PHE A 14 -8.19 14.32 7.67
CA PHE A 14 -7.97 13.07 6.94
C PHE A 14 -8.05 13.30 5.42
N ALA A 15 -8.99 14.12 4.94
CA ALA A 15 -9.08 14.49 3.52
C ALA A 15 -7.81 15.21 3.03
N GLU A 16 -7.28 16.16 3.80
CA GLU A 16 -6.03 16.85 3.47
C GLU A 16 -4.84 15.87 3.46
N ALA A 17 -4.73 15.04 4.48
CA ALA A 17 -3.65 14.08 4.61
C ALA A 17 -3.63 13.04 3.49
N ILE A 18 -4.79 12.51 3.07
CA ILE A 18 -4.83 11.57 1.94
C ILE A 18 -4.46 12.24 0.62
N ALA A 19 -4.76 13.53 0.44
CA ALA A 19 -4.37 14.26 -0.77
C ALA A 19 -2.85 14.49 -0.83
N VAL A 20 -2.23 14.79 0.31
CA VAL A 20 -0.76 14.85 0.43
C VAL A 20 -0.13 13.49 0.17
N MET A 21 -0.66 12.42 0.76
CA MET A 21 -0.20 11.04 0.51
C MET A 21 -0.32 10.66 -0.97
N ALA A 22 -1.44 10.99 -1.61
CA ALA A 22 -1.68 10.71 -3.02
C ALA A 22 -0.67 11.42 -3.93
N ALA A 23 -0.31 12.67 -3.62
CA ALA A 23 0.75 13.39 -4.32
C ALA A 23 2.11 12.68 -4.16
N GLN A 24 2.46 12.27 -2.94
CA GLN A 24 3.71 11.55 -2.67
C GLN A 24 3.81 10.21 -3.40
N PHE A 25 2.72 9.45 -3.49
CA PHE A 25 2.71 8.21 -4.28
C PHE A 25 2.86 8.47 -5.78
N GLY A 26 2.29 9.56 -6.30
CA GLY A 26 2.52 10.00 -7.67
C GLY A 26 4.00 10.30 -7.94
N ASP A 27 4.66 11.02 -7.04
CA ASP A 27 6.08 11.39 -7.18
C ASP A 27 6.99 10.16 -7.01
N GLN A 28 6.69 9.28 -6.06
CA GLN A 28 7.40 8.00 -5.89
C GLN A 28 7.28 7.10 -7.14
N PHE A 29 6.15 7.14 -7.83
CA PHE A 29 5.98 6.44 -9.10
C PHE A 29 6.99 6.94 -10.14
N ASP A 30 7.21 8.25 -10.23
CA ASP A 30 8.16 8.83 -11.18
C ASP A 30 9.62 8.46 -10.85
N GLU A 31 9.96 8.41 -9.56
CA GLU A 31 11.31 8.03 -9.10
C GLU A 31 11.60 6.54 -9.31
N THR A 32 10.63 5.66 -9.04
CA THR A 32 10.82 4.20 -9.11
C THR A 32 9.68 3.48 -9.88
N PRO A 33 9.52 3.71 -11.20
CA PRO A 33 8.36 3.22 -11.95
C PRO A 33 8.19 1.70 -11.96
N ARG A 34 9.30 0.95 -11.91
CA ARG A 34 9.25 -0.52 -11.87
C ARG A 34 8.67 -1.04 -10.55
N LEU A 35 9.02 -0.40 -9.43
CA LEU A 35 8.55 -0.81 -8.10
C LEU A 35 7.10 -0.40 -7.89
N ALA A 36 6.74 0.78 -8.35
CA ALA A 36 5.36 1.25 -8.31
C ALA A 36 4.44 0.37 -9.19
N ARG A 37 4.94 -0.22 -10.29
CA ARG A 37 4.24 -1.27 -11.09
C ARG A 37 3.87 -2.53 -10.31
N ALA A 38 4.46 -2.79 -9.15
CA ALA A 38 4.04 -3.92 -8.32
C ALA A 38 2.70 -3.65 -7.60
N LEU A 39 2.26 -2.39 -7.51
CA LEU A 39 1.09 -1.93 -6.74
C LEU A 39 -0.02 -1.28 -7.59
N VAL A 40 0.09 -1.38 -8.92
CA VAL A 40 -0.74 -0.64 -9.88
C VAL A 40 -2.22 -1.00 -9.91
N SER A 41 -2.64 -2.06 -9.22
CA SER A 41 -4.05 -2.41 -9.01
C SER A 41 -4.25 -2.89 -7.58
N HIS A 42 -5.48 -2.79 -7.09
CA HIS A 42 -5.83 -3.23 -5.73
C HIS A 42 -5.54 -4.72 -5.52
N GLN A 43 -5.79 -5.54 -6.55
CA GLN A 43 -5.45 -6.96 -6.54
C GLN A 43 -3.95 -7.19 -6.32
N ARG A 44 -3.10 -6.47 -7.06
CA ARG A 44 -1.64 -6.58 -6.91
C ARG A 44 -1.15 -6.03 -5.57
N TRP A 45 -1.75 -4.94 -5.09
CA TRP A 45 -1.49 -4.43 -3.75
C TRP A 45 -1.73 -5.51 -2.71
N MET A 46 -2.89 -6.19 -2.73
CA MET A 46 -3.19 -7.26 -1.77
C MET A 46 -2.23 -8.45 -1.87
N MET A 47 -1.88 -8.88 -3.10
CA MET A 47 -0.85 -9.91 -3.29
C MET A 47 0.52 -9.49 -2.75
N THR A 48 0.88 -8.20 -2.85
CA THR A 48 2.14 -7.67 -2.29
C THR A 48 2.13 -7.71 -0.77
N GLN A 49 1.02 -7.27 -0.15
CA GLN A 49 0.86 -7.26 1.30
C GLN A 49 0.93 -8.69 1.86
N ALA A 50 0.23 -9.63 1.24
CA ALA A 50 0.28 -11.04 1.64
C ALA A 50 1.68 -11.67 1.45
N ALA A 51 2.34 -11.39 0.32
CA ALA A 51 3.71 -11.87 0.07
C ALA A 51 4.69 -11.36 1.12
N PHE A 52 4.64 -10.06 1.44
CA PHE A 52 5.50 -9.46 2.46
C PHE A 52 5.18 -10.00 3.86
N ALA A 53 3.90 -10.22 4.19
CA ALA A 53 3.49 -10.77 5.47
C ALA A 53 4.07 -12.18 5.70
N LEU A 54 4.01 -13.06 4.70
CA LEU A 54 4.62 -14.41 4.77
C LEU A 54 6.14 -14.35 4.97
N TYR A 55 6.82 -13.38 4.33
CA TYR A 55 8.24 -13.15 4.52
C TYR A 55 8.56 -12.64 5.94
N ALA A 56 7.83 -11.62 6.39
CA ALA A 56 8.04 -10.98 7.68
C ALA A 56 7.71 -11.91 8.87
N ASP A 57 6.66 -12.73 8.80
CA ASP A 57 6.36 -13.72 9.83
C ASP A 57 7.47 -14.73 10.04
N HIS A 58 8.08 -15.20 8.93
CA HIS A 58 9.20 -16.13 9.00
C HIS A 58 10.44 -15.47 9.58
N LEU A 59 10.74 -14.24 9.16
CA LEU A 59 11.86 -13.47 9.70
C LEU A 59 11.70 -13.20 11.20
N ALA A 60 10.48 -12.88 11.65
CA ALA A 60 10.16 -12.62 13.04
C ALA A 60 9.95 -13.89 13.89
N GLY A 61 10.12 -15.09 13.31
CA GLY A 61 9.90 -16.36 14.01
C GLY A 61 8.45 -16.62 14.42
N ARG A 62 7.47 -15.86 13.90
CA ARG A 62 6.03 -16.04 14.18
C ARG A 62 5.42 -17.20 13.41
N SER A 63 6.15 -17.77 12.45
CA SER A 63 5.74 -18.94 11.68
C SER A 63 6.84 -20.00 11.65
N SER A 64 6.45 -21.26 11.87
CA SER A 64 7.34 -22.43 11.70
C SER A 64 7.46 -22.88 10.24
N GLY A 65 6.69 -22.27 9.33
CA GLY A 65 6.71 -22.59 7.90
C GLY A 65 7.93 -22.02 7.17
N PRO A 66 8.10 -22.37 5.88
CA PRO A 66 9.25 -21.94 5.06
C PRO A 66 9.24 -20.43 4.70
N GLY A 67 8.33 -19.62 5.23
CA GLY A 67 8.15 -18.21 4.87
C GLY A 67 7.44 -18.00 3.53
N MET A 68 7.84 -16.96 2.79
CA MET A 68 7.22 -16.61 1.51
C MET A 68 7.52 -17.69 0.46
N THR A 69 6.55 -18.55 0.18
CA THR A 69 6.59 -19.53 -0.92
C THR A 69 5.47 -19.25 -1.91
N ALA A 70 5.65 -19.67 -3.17
CA ALA A 70 4.61 -19.53 -4.18
C ALA A 70 3.33 -20.30 -3.78
N SER A 71 3.47 -21.49 -3.19
CA SER A 71 2.33 -22.27 -2.68
C SER A 71 1.64 -21.59 -1.52
N GLY A 72 2.38 -21.07 -0.54
CA GLY A 72 1.79 -20.36 0.60
C GLY A 72 1.02 -19.10 0.18
N LEU A 73 1.56 -18.35 -0.80
CA LEU A 73 0.86 -17.19 -1.35
C LEU A 73 -0.39 -17.60 -2.14
N VAL A 74 -0.32 -18.67 -2.93
CA VAL A 74 -1.49 -19.22 -3.64
C VAL A 74 -2.57 -19.64 -2.64
N ASP A 75 -2.19 -20.35 -1.59
CA ASP A 75 -3.15 -20.87 -0.62
C ASP A 75 -3.90 -19.72 0.08
N TRP A 76 -3.17 -18.69 0.53
CA TRP A 76 -3.79 -17.52 1.15
C TRP A 76 -4.67 -16.72 0.17
N ILE A 77 -4.13 -16.35 -1.00
CA ILE A 77 -4.82 -15.48 -1.94
C ILE A 77 -6.06 -16.15 -2.54
N CYS A 78 -5.99 -17.45 -2.86
CA CYS A 78 -7.15 -18.19 -3.38
C CYS A 78 -8.26 -18.34 -2.33
N GLN A 79 -7.93 -18.52 -1.05
CA GLN A 79 -8.93 -18.59 0.04
C GLN A 79 -9.71 -17.27 0.20
N THR A 80 -9.06 -16.15 -0.11
CA THR A 80 -9.69 -14.82 -0.07
C THR A 80 -10.39 -14.41 -1.38
N GLU A 81 -10.41 -15.28 -2.39
CA GLU A 81 -11.00 -15.05 -3.72
C GLU A 81 -10.41 -13.83 -4.49
N ILE A 82 -9.27 -13.31 -4.04
CA ILE A 82 -8.64 -12.12 -4.62
C ILE A 82 -8.12 -12.40 -6.04
N ALA A 83 -7.53 -13.57 -6.27
CA ALA A 83 -6.96 -13.93 -7.55
C ALA A 83 -6.92 -15.46 -7.74
N SER A 84 -6.89 -15.88 -9.01
CA SER A 84 -6.70 -17.30 -9.35
C SER A 84 -5.28 -17.76 -9.05
N ARG A 85 -5.09 -19.08 -8.86
CA ARG A 85 -3.75 -19.70 -8.74
C ARG A 85 -2.80 -19.26 -9.87
N ASN A 86 -3.26 -19.22 -11.12
CA ASN A 86 -2.41 -18.84 -12.26
C ASN A 86 -1.99 -17.37 -12.20
N THR A 87 -2.90 -16.49 -11.75
CA THR A 87 -2.62 -15.07 -11.55
C THR A 87 -1.53 -14.89 -10.48
N VAL A 88 -1.64 -15.60 -9.36
CA VAL A 88 -0.65 -15.54 -8.26
C VAL A 88 0.71 -16.04 -8.72
N LEU A 89 0.78 -17.18 -9.41
CA LEU A 89 2.05 -17.72 -9.92
C LEU A 89 2.71 -16.76 -10.91
N THR A 90 1.93 -16.19 -11.83
CA THR A 90 2.41 -15.18 -12.79
C THR A 90 2.94 -13.94 -12.06
N TYR A 91 2.28 -13.52 -10.98
CA TYR A 91 2.70 -12.40 -10.17
C TYR A 91 4.04 -12.67 -9.45
N VAL A 92 4.22 -13.86 -8.89
CA VAL A 92 5.51 -14.28 -8.27
C VAL A 92 6.64 -14.25 -9.31
N ASP A 93 6.41 -14.74 -10.52
CA ASP A 93 7.38 -14.70 -11.61
C ASP A 93 7.75 -13.25 -12.01
N GLN A 94 6.79 -12.33 -11.96
CA GLN A 94 7.04 -10.90 -12.17
C GLN A 94 7.90 -10.29 -11.06
N LEU A 95 7.60 -10.59 -9.79
CA LEU A 95 8.41 -10.12 -8.66
C LEU A 95 9.87 -10.60 -8.78
N LEU A 96 10.09 -11.84 -9.22
CA LEU A 96 11.43 -12.39 -9.51
C LEU A 96 12.09 -11.67 -10.68
N SER A 97 11.38 -11.50 -11.79
CA SER A 97 11.89 -10.85 -13.00
C SER A 97 12.31 -9.40 -12.75
N TYR A 98 11.57 -8.70 -11.87
CA TYR A 98 11.89 -7.34 -11.44
C TYR A 98 12.85 -7.24 -10.26
N ARG A 99 13.29 -8.39 -9.71
CA ARG A 99 14.22 -8.47 -8.56
C ARG A 99 13.67 -7.82 -7.27
N PHE A 100 12.35 -7.84 -7.10
CA PHE A 100 11.70 -7.48 -5.83
C PHE A 100 11.78 -8.61 -4.81
N ILE A 101 11.89 -9.83 -5.29
CA ILE A 101 12.19 -11.00 -4.47
C ILE A 101 13.34 -11.79 -5.07
N ARG A 102 13.99 -12.60 -4.23
CA ARG A 102 15.05 -13.54 -4.63
C ARG A 102 14.87 -14.87 -3.93
N LEU A 103 15.44 -15.93 -4.48
CA LEU A 103 15.44 -17.24 -3.82
C LEU A 103 16.21 -17.16 -2.50
N HIS A 104 15.61 -17.64 -1.40
CA HIS A 104 16.30 -17.72 -0.12
C HIS A 104 17.50 -18.69 -0.23
N PRO A 105 18.71 -18.33 0.22
CA PRO A 105 19.92 -19.15 0.02
C PRO A 105 19.80 -20.58 0.59
N ALA A 106 19.14 -20.75 1.73
CA ALA A 106 18.90 -22.06 2.35
C ALA A 106 17.79 -22.88 1.66
N SER A 107 17.09 -22.32 0.67
CA SER A 107 15.96 -22.97 -0.01
C SER A 107 16.41 -23.88 -1.16
N ALA A 108 17.24 -24.88 -0.85
CA ALA A 108 17.78 -25.83 -1.83
C ALA A 108 16.73 -26.83 -2.39
N LYS A 109 15.64 -27.06 -1.66
CA LYS A 109 14.57 -28.02 -2.04
C LYS A 109 13.21 -27.34 -2.11
N ARG A 110 12.26 -27.98 -2.80
CA ARG A 110 10.87 -27.51 -2.87
C ARG A 110 10.16 -27.72 -1.51
N PRO A 111 9.22 -26.84 -1.13
CA PRO A 111 8.83 -25.61 -1.83
C PRO A 111 9.91 -24.53 -1.73
N ARG A 112 10.11 -23.76 -2.81
CA ARG A 112 11.09 -22.67 -2.84
C ARG A 112 10.59 -21.49 -2.02
N SER A 113 11.40 -21.05 -1.06
CA SER A 113 11.18 -19.84 -0.27
C SER A 113 11.90 -18.65 -0.89
N PHE A 114 11.29 -17.47 -0.76
CA PHE A 114 11.76 -16.21 -1.30
C PHE A 114 12.00 -15.19 -0.19
N GLU A 115 13.01 -14.35 -0.38
CA GLU A 115 13.28 -13.17 0.42
C GLU A 115 12.89 -11.91 -0.35
N ALA A 116 12.36 -10.91 0.36
CA ALA A 116 12.25 -9.56 -0.18
C ALA A 116 13.64 -8.96 -0.43
N SER A 117 13.81 -8.18 -1.50
CA SER A 117 15.03 -7.39 -1.69
C SER A 117 15.05 -6.18 -0.77
N GLU A 118 16.24 -5.62 -0.53
CA GLU A 118 16.40 -4.38 0.26
C GLU A 118 15.52 -3.26 -0.29
N ALA A 119 15.49 -3.07 -1.62
CA ALA A 119 14.63 -2.08 -2.25
C ALA A 119 13.12 -2.29 -1.96
N SER A 120 12.67 -3.55 -1.85
CA SER A 120 11.28 -3.87 -1.48
C SER A 120 11.00 -3.62 0.00
N ILE A 121 11.95 -3.91 0.88
CA ILE A 121 11.84 -3.59 2.32
C ILE A 121 11.78 -2.07 2.51
N ASP A 122 12.70 -1.33 1.88
CA ASP A 122 12.75 0.13 1.95
C ASP A 122 11.45 0.77 1.42
N ALA A 123 10.90 0.22 0.33
CA ALA A 123 9.63 0.69 -0.21
C ALA A 123 8.46 0.42 0.74
N MET A 124 8.44 -0.75 1.41
CA MET A 124 7.41 -1.06 2.40
C MET A 124 7.56 -0.19 3.66
N GLN A 125 8.78 0.11 4.10
CA GLN A 125 9.06 1.06 5.18
C GLN A 125 8.54 2.46 4.84
N ARG A 126 8.86 2.97 3.63
CA ARG A 126 8.35 4.27 3.16
C ARG A 126 6.82 4.28 3.10
N TRP A 127 6.22 3.25 2.52
CA TRP A 127 4.77 3.12 2.42
C TRP A 127 4.12 3.14 3.81
N LEU A 128 4.62 2.35 4.77
CA LEU A 128 4.11 2.32 6.13
C LEU A 128 4.25 3.70 6.79
N GLY A 129 5.43 4.32 6.68
CA GLY A 129 5.70 5.65 7.24
C GLY A 129 4.76 6.73 6.71
N VAL A 130 4.50 6.77 5.40
CA VAL A 130 3.55 7.71 4.78
C VAL A 130 2.14 7.50 5.34
N ASN A 131 1.71 6.24 5.51
CA ASN A 131 0.38 5.96 6.05
C ASN A 131 0.26 6.28 7.55
N LEU A 132 1.34 6.13 8.33
CA LEU A 132 1.36 6.58 9.73
C LEU A 132 1.31 8.12 9.82
N ALA A 133 2.00 8.82 8.91
CA ALA A 133 1.95 10.29 8.82
C ALA A 133 0.53 10.81 8.59
N VAL A 134 -0.28 10.08 7.81
CA VAL A 134 -1.69 10.41 7.59
C VAL A 134 -2.48 10.37 8.91
N LEU A 135 -2.26 9.34 9.72
CA LEU A 135 -2.93 9.21 11.03
C LEU A 135 -2.48 10.32 11.98
N ASP A 136 -1.17 10.56 12.07
CA ASP A 136 -0.59 11.61 12.92
C ASP A 136 -1.09 13.01 12.52
N HIS A 137 -1.35 13.27 11.24
CA HIS A 137 -1.94 14.53 10.81
C HIS A 137 -3.40 14.71 11.30
N VAL A 138 -4.15 13.62 11.47
CA VAL A 138 -5.54 13.68 11.93
C VAL A 138 -5.62 14.04 13.42
N ASP A 139 -4.82 13.39 14.26
CA ASP A 139 -4.93 13.47 15.71
C ASP A 139 -3.74 14.13 16.44
N GLY A 140 -2.69 14.51 15.72
CA GLY A 140 -1.46 15.08 16.29
C GLY A 140 -0.55 14.02 16.94
N GLY A 141 -0.72 12.75 16.61
CA GLY A 141 0.09 11.65 17.14
C GLY A 141 1.55 11.65 16.66
N GLU A 142 2.32 10.71 17.21
CA GLU A 142 3.77 10.56 16.95
C GLU A 142 4.12 9.16 16.40
N ARG A 143 3.18 8.48 15.74
CA ARG A 143 3.37 7.10 15.25
C ARG A 143 4.52 6.99 14.27
N LEU A 144 4.64 7.94 13.35
CA LEU A 144 5.75 7.99 12.40
C LEU A 144 7.09 8.19 13.10
N GLN A 145 7.14 9.07 14.10
CA GLN A 145 8.37 9.30 14.85
C GLN A 145 8.79 8.04 15.61
N HIS A 146 7.83 7.38 16.26
CA HIS A 146 8.06 6.11 16.95
C HIS A 146 8.56 5.02 15.98
N PHE A 147 7.91 4.89 14.81
CA PHE A 147 8.33 3.96 13.77
C PHE A 147 9.74 4.27 13.23
N ARG A 148 10.11 5.54 13.08
CA ARG A 148 11.47 5.93 12.66
C ARG A 148 12.54 5.58 13.68
N GLN A 149 12.21 5.63 14.96
CA GLN A 149 13.12 5.20 16.04
C GLN A 149 13.24 3.67 16.11
N ARG A 150 12.23 2.95 15.62
CA ARG A 150 12.10 1.49 15.68
C ARG A 150 11.65 0.90 14.34
N PRO A 151 12.49 0.95 13.30
CA PRO A 151 12.11 0.50 11.96
C PRO A 151 11.81 -1.00 11.89
N GLU A 152 12.27 -1.80 12.87
CA GLU A 152 11.95 -3.22 13.00
C GLU A 152 10.47 -3.49 13.26
N LEU A 153 9.71 -2.50 13.76
CA LEU A 153 8.26 -2.60 13.93
C LEU A 153 7.54 -2.93 12.62
N LEU A 154 8.15 -2.66 11.45
CA LEU A 154 7.61 -3.05 10.16
C LEU A 154 7.26 -4.55 10.13
N PHE A 155 8.16 -5.41 10.62
CA PHE A 155 8.01 -6.86 10.58
C PHE A 155 7.01 -7.39 11.61
N LEU A 156 6.56 -6.53 12.53
CA LEU A 156 5.55 -6.85 13.54
C LEU A 156 4.17 -6.35 13.10
N VAL A 157 4.10 -5.10 12.62
CA VAL A 157 2.86 -4.42 12.22
C VAL A 157 2.35 -4.93 10.88
N GLN A 158 3.21 -5.02 9.86
CA GLN A 158 2.76 -5.29 8.49
C GLN A 158 2.04 -6.65 8.35
N PRO A 159 2.49 -7.76 8.96
CA PRO A 159 1.81 -9.04 8.78
C PRO A 159 0.39 -9.06 9.32
N GLU A 160 0.17 -8.49 10.51
CA GLU A 160 -1.17 -8.41 11.10
C GLU A 160 -2.06 -7.42 10.33
N PHE A 161 -1.50 -6.28 9.94
CA PHE A 161 -2.19 -5.33 9.05
C PHE A 161 -2.66 -6.00 7.76
N ALA A 162 -1.79 -6.76 7.09
CA ALA A 162 -2.14 -7.45 5.86
C ALA A 162 -3.30 -8.44 6.06
N ARG A 163 -3.24 -9.27 7.13
CA ARG A 163 -4.33 -10.22 7.44
C ARG A 163 -5.66 -9.52 7.65
N LEU A 164 -5.70 -8.51 8.53
CA LEU A 164 -6.92 -7.78 8.82
C LEU A 164 -7.49 -7.08 7.57
N CYS A 165 -6.63 -6.52 6.72
CA CYS A 165 -7.07 -5.96 5.44
C CYS A 165 -7.64 -7.01 4.49
N LEU A 166 -7.01 -8.19 4.36
CA LEU A 166 -7.47 -9.23 3.45
C LEU A 166 -8.75 -9.93 3.96
N ASP A 167 -8.97 -9.95 5.28
CA ASP A 167 -10.18 -10.47 5.92
C ASP A 167 -11.34 -9.46 5.87
N ASP A 168 -11.05 -8.16 5.82
CA ASP A 168 -12.06 -7.13 5.67
C ASP A 168 -12.61 -7.08 4.24
N ARG A 169 -13.79 -7.66 4.05
CA ARG A 169 -14.48 -7.71 2.75
C ARG A 169 -14.69 -6.33 2.13
N GLN A 170 -15.02 -5.31 2.92
CA GLN A 170 -15.28 -3.97 2.38
C GLN A 170 -14.01 -3.26 1.91
N TRP A 171 -12.86 -3.60 2.49
CA TRP A 171 -11.57 -3.17 1.95
C TRP A 171 -11.17 -3.99 0.73
N ARG A 172 -11.26 -5.32 0.82
CA ARG A 172 -10.89 -6.26 -0.23
C ARG A 172 -11.69 -6.05 -1.52
N GLU A 173 -12.99 -5.77 -1.39
CA GLU A 173 -13.94 -5.59 -2.48
C GLU A 173 -14.46 -4.14 -2.47
N PRO A 174 -13.71 -3.18 -3.06
CA PRO A 174 -14.21 -1.81 -3.23
C PRO A 174 -15.56 -1.80 -3.95
N GLY A 175 -16.43 -0.86 -3.56
CA GLY A 175 -17.71 -0.62 -4.22
C GLY A 175 -17.54 -0.35 -5.71
N GLU A 176 -18.62 -0.52 -6.48
CA GLU A 176 -18.60 -0.51 -7.95
C GLU A 176 -17.89 0.71 -8.54
N ARG A 177 -18.22 1.92 -8.06
CA ARG A 177 -17.62 3.20 -8.52
C ARG A 177 -16.12 3.25 -8.28
N ILE A 178 -15.65 2.83 -7.11
CA ILE A 178 -14.22 2.77 -6.75
C ILE A 178 -13.52 1.70 -7.62
N GLY A 179 -14.17 0.54 -7.77
CA GLY A 179 -13.68 -0.58 -8.57
C GLY A 179 -13.37 -0.23 -10.03
N LEU A 180 -14.06 0.76 -10.62
CA LEU A 180 -13.79 1.23 -11.98
C LEU A 180 -12.32 1.60 -12.20
N PHE A 181 -11.67 2.15 -11.17
CA PHE A 181 -10.25 2.49 -11.19
C PHE A 181 -9.39 1.42 -10.51
N LEU A 182 -9.82 0.89 -9.37
CA LEU A 182 -8.95 0.09 -8.51
C LEU A 182 -8.70 -1.34 -9.04
N TRP A 183 -9.58 -1.87 -9.90
CA TRP A 183 -9.36 -3.14 -10.61
C TRP A 183 -8.51 -3.02 -11.87
N THR A 184 -8.28 -1.78 -12.31
CA THR A 184 -7.56 -1.46 -13.52
C THR A 184 -6.08 -1.25 -13.23
N GLU A 185 -5.20 -1.82 -14.06
CA GLU A 185 -3.77 -1.53 -14.01
C GLU A 185 -3.53 -0.02 -14.17
N SER A 186 -2.80 0.56 -13.21
CA SER A 186 -2.49 1.98 -13.06
C SER A 186 -3.70 2.86 -12.74
N GLY A 187 -4.87 2.29 -12.46
CA GLY A 187 -6.07 3.07 -12.14
C GLY A 187 -6.02 3.71 -10.74
N ALA A 188 -5.32 3.08 -9.78
CA ALA A 188 -5.05 3.68 -8.48
C ALA A 188 -4.31 5.03 -8.61
N LEU A 189 -3.35 5.14 -9.52
CA LEU A 189 -2.58 6.37 -9.78
C LEU A 189 -3.45 7.48 -10.37
N VAL A 190 -4.47 7.11 -11.15
CA VAL A 190 -5.45 8.08 -11.66
C VAL A 190 -6.29 8.64 -10.51
N MET A 191 -6.71 7.77 -9.58
CA MET A 191 -7.39 8.22 -8.36
C MET A 191 -6.49 9.09 -7.50
N ASP A 192 -5.24 8.69 -7.26
CA ASP A 192 -4.26 9.49 -6.51
C ASP A 192 -4.08 10.87 -7.16
N ARG A 193 -4.03 10.94 -8.50
CA ARG A 193 -3.98 12.22 -9.20
C ARG A 193 -5.23 13.07 -8.95
N PHE A 194 -6.42 12.48 -8.95
CA PHE A 194 -7.64 13.24 -8.63
C PHE A 194 -7.65 13.71 -7.18
N ILE A 195 -7.32 12.83 -6.23
CA ILE A 195 -7.33 13.16 -4.81
C ILE A 195 -6.32 14.26 -4.50
N SER A 196 -5.09 14.19 -5.05
CA SER A 196 -4.07 15.23 -4.85
C SER A 196 -4.47 16.62 -5.36
N LEU A 197 -5.45 16.72 -6.26
CA LEU A 197 -5.96 18.00 -6.76
C LEU A 197 -7.11 18.57 -5.92
N THR A 198 -7.79 17.74 -5.11
CA THR A 198 -8.97 18.16 -4.33
C THR A 198 -8.73 19.30 -3.32
N PRO A 199 -7.58 19.43 -2.62
CA PRO A 199 -7.42 20.50 -1.63
C PRO A 199 -7.47 21.92 -2.21
N ASN A 200 -7.14 22.07 -3.50
CA ASN A 200 -7.17 23.35 -4.20
C ASN A 200 -8.42 23.51 -5.10
N ALA A 201 -9.31 22.52 -5.10
CA ALA A 201 -10.49 22.49 -5.95
C ALA A 201 -11.64 23.28 -5.34
N ILE A 202 -12.36 24.02 -6.16
CA ILE A 202 -13.60 24.68 -5.78
C ILE A 202 -14.73 23.64 -5.86
N LEU A 203 -15.56 23.56 -4.81
CA LEU A 203 -16.76 22.72 -4.80
C LEU A 203 -17.96 23.54 -5.32
N GLU A 204 -18.51 23.15 -6.46
CA GLU A 204 -19.67 23.78 -7.10
C GLU A 204 -20.60 22.69 -7.66
N ASP A 205 -21.92 22.83 -7.45
CA ASP A 205 -22.96 21.90 -7.90
C ASP A 205 -22.67 20.41 -7.57
N ASP A 206 -22.17 20.15 -6.36
CA ASP A 206 -21.75 18.84 -5.83
C ASP A 206 -20.51 18.22 -6.52
N PHE A 207 -19.70 19.03 -7.20
CA PHE A 207 -18.47 18.57 -7.83
C PHE A 207 -17.25 19.46 -7.49
N TYR A 208 -16.12 18.82 -7.22
CA TYR A 208 -14.81 19.47 -7.09
C TYR A 208 -14.22 19.73 -8.48
N ASP A 209 -13.95 20.99 -8.79
CA ASP A 209 -13.24 21.39 -10.01
C ASP A 209 -11.73 21.06 -9.89
N LEU A 210 -11.30 19.99 -10.57
CA LEU A 210 -9.89 19.57 -10.60
C LEU A 210 -9.08 20.28 -11.70
N GLY A 211 -9.73 21.14 -12.48
CA GLY A 211 -9.15 21.86 -13.59
C GLY A 211 -8.86 20.99 -14.81
N THR A 212 -7.96 21.49 -15.65
CA THR A 212 -7.57 20.87 -16.91
C THR A 212 -6.45 19.86 -16.73
N ILE A 213 -6.68 18.62 -17.16
CA ILE A 213 -5.72 17.52 -17.10
C ILE A 213 -5.31 17.10 -18.53
N ASP A 214 -4.00 17.05 -18.80
CA ASP A 214 -3.44 16.50 -20.06
C ASP A 214 -3.51 14.97 -20.00
N ILE A 215 -4.50 14.41 -20.71
CA ILE A 215 -4.78 12.97 -20.70
C ILE A 215 -3.63 12.16 -21.34
N PRO A 216 -3.06 12.56 -22.49
CA PRO A 216 -1.85 11.92 -23.01
C PRO A 216 -0.66 11.92 -22.05
N ALA A 217 -0.35 13.05 -21.41
CA ALA A 217 0.76 13.13 -20.47
C ALA A 217 0.53 12.23 -19.25
N MET A 218 -0.71 12.18 -18.74
CA MET A 218 -1.07 11.30 -17.63
C MET A 218 -0.97 9.82 -18.02
N ALA A 219 -1.43 9.45 -19.23
CA ALA A 219 -1.32 8.09 -19.73
C ALA A 219 0.14 7.63 -19.88
N GLU A 220 0.99 8.50 -20.44
CA GLU A 220 2.43 8.27 -20.58
C GLU A 220 3.10 8.11 -19.21
N ARG A 221 2.85 9.05 -18.29
CA ARG A 221 3.38 9.02 -16.92
C ARG A 221 3.03 7.71 -16.23
N PHE A 222 1.77 7.28 -16.27
CA PHE A 222 1.31 6.06 -15.58
C PHE A 222 1.53 4.77 -16.37
N VAL A 223 2.25 4.84 -17.51
CA VAL A 223 2.57 3.71 -18.40
C VAL A 223 1.31 2.92 -18.78
N MET A 224 0.21 3.63 -18.99
CA MET A 224 -1.07 3.08 -19.43
C MET A 224 -1.37 3.53 -20.85
N SER A 225 -2.04 2.67 -21.65
CA SER A 225 -2.43 3.10 -22.99
C SER A 225 -3.48 4.22 -22.91
N ARG A 226 -3.41 5.19 -23.81
CA ARG A 226 -4.41 6.28 -23.91
C ARG A 226 -5.82 5.75 -24.07
N THR A 227 -6.00 4.68 -24.85
CA THR A 227 -7.30 4.01 -25.04
C THR A 227 -7.84 3.44 -23.75
N HIS A 228 -6.97 2.84 -22.93
CA HIS A 228 -7.34 2.30 -21.63
C HIS A 228 -7.78 3.41 -20.68
N LEU A 229 -6.99 4.48 -20.55
CA LEU A 229 -7.32 5.62 -19.71
C LEU A 229 -8.65 6.27 -20.13
N GLN A 230 -8.83 6.54 -21.43
CA GLN A 230 -10.08 7.12 -21.92
C GLN A 230 -11.29 6.23 -21.62
N ARG A 231 -11.14 4.90 -21.70
CA ARG A 231 -12.22 3.95 -21.36
C ARG A 231 -12.57 4.02 -19.88
N ALA A 232 -11.58 4.07 -18.99
CA ALA A 232 -11.80 4.21 -17.55
C ALA A 232 -12.53 5.53 -17.23
N LEU A 233 -12.08 6.65 -17.80
CA LEU A 233 -12.71 7.95 -17.60
C LEU A 233 -14.15 8.00 -18.13
N ARG A 234 -14.42 7.41 -19.31
CA ARG A 234 -15.80 7.33 -19.84
C ARG A 234 -16.72 6.50 -18.96
N LYS A 235 -16.23 5.39 -18.40
CA LYS A 235 -17.01 4.60 -17.44
C LYS A 235 -17.28 5.39 -16.16
N ALA A 236 -16.26 6.05 -15.61
CA ALA A 236 -16.41 6.90 -14.44
C ALA A 236 -17.45 8.00 -14.67
N GLU A 237 -17.46 8.62 -15.84
CA GLU A 237 -18.47 9.61 -16.24
C GLU A 237 -19.88 9.00 -16.34
N GLN A 238 -20.02 7.82 -16.95
CA GLN A 238 -21.29 7.09 -17.05
C GLN A 238 -21.88 6.72 -15.68
N HIS A 239 -21.03 6.45 -14.69
CA HIS A 239 -21.42 6.16 -13.30
C HIS A 239 -21.49 7.42 -12.42
N GLY A 240 -21.42 8.62 -13.00
CA GLY A 240 -21.52 9.88 -12.26
C GLY A 240 -20.37 10.14 -11.29
N CYS A 241 -19.22 9.45 -11.42
CA CYS A 241 -18.04 9.69 -10.58
C CYS A 241 -17.34 10.99 -10.95
N ILE A 242 -17.39 11.38 -12.22
CA ILE A 242 -16.77 12.59 -12.75
C ILE A 242 -17.67 13.26 -13.79
N ARG A 243 -17.51 14.57 -13.99
CA ARG A 243 -17.95 15.27 -15.20
C ARG A 243 -16.71 15.67 -16.00
N ARG A 244 -16.86 15.75 -17.32
CA ARG A 244 -15.77 16.15 -18.20
C ARG A 244 -16.24 17.11 -19.27
N ASN A 245 -15.41 18.10 -19.57
CA ASN A 245 -15.59 18.96 -20.73
C ASN A 245 -14.39 18.80 -21.67
N GLY A 246 -14.68 18.55 -22.94
CA GLY A 246 -13.71 18.26 -24.00
C GLY A 246 -13.48 16.76 -24.26
N SER A 247 -13.43 16.40 -25.54
CA SER A 247 -13.12 15.03 -26.02
C SER A 247 -11.66 14.87 -26.50
N GLY A 248 -10.82 15.89 -26.31
CA GLY A 248 -9.48 16.02 -26.87
C GLY A 248 -8.31 15.75 -25.91
N ARG A 249 -7.15 16.39 -26.18
CA ARG A 249 -5.87 16.22 -25.45
C ARG A 249 -5.93 16.72 -24.00
N ALA A 250 -6.57 17.87 -23.81
CA ALA A 250 -6.81 18.47 -22.51
C ALA A 250 -8.28 18.25 -22.16
N SER A 251 -8.55 17.62 -21.02
CA SER A 251 -9.91 17.45 -20.50
C SER A 251 -10.03 18.22 -19.19
N HIS A 252 -11.02 19.09 -19.12
CA HIS A 252 -11.41 19.68 -17.85
C HIS A 252 -12.20 18.64 -17.07
N ILE A 253 -11.82 18.36 -15.82
CA ILE A 253 -12.40 17.28 -15.01
C ILE A 253 -12.97 17.85 -13.73
N TRP A 254 -14.20 17.46 -13.42
CA TRP A 254 -14.80 17.66 -12.13
C TRP A 254 -15.04 16.31 -11.44
N LEU A 255 -14.76 16.21 -10.15
CA LEU A 255 -14.92 15.01 -9.34
C LEU A 255 -16.18 15.11 -8.47
N ALA A 256 -17.08 14.13 -8.55
CA ALA A 256 -18.31 14.15 -7.76
C ALA A 256 -17.97 14.08 -6.26
N ALA A 257 -18.59 14.94 -5.45
CA ALA A 257 -18.31 15.03 -4.02
C ALA A 257 -18.73 13.76 -3.26
N ASP A 258 -19.83 13.13 -3.68
CA ASP A 258 -20.30 11.86 -3.13
C ASP A 258 -19.33 10.71 -3.43
N PHE A 259 -18.80 10.64 -4.66
CA PHE A 259 -17.78 9.67 -5.03
C PHE A 259 -16.48 9.87 -4.25
N TYR A 260 -16.08 11.12 -4.06
CA TYR A 260 -14.90 11.42 -3.24
C TYR A 260 -15.13 10.96 -1.80
N GLN A 261 -16.32 11.19 -1.24
CA GLN A 261 -16.67 10.69 0.09
C GLN A 261 -16.63 9.15 0.16
N GLU A 262 -17.22 8.44 -0.81
CA GLU A 262 -17.13 6.97 -0.89
C GLU A 262 -15.67 6.49 -0.87
N TYR A 263 -14.80 7.15 -1.64
CA TYR A 263 -13.38 6.80 -1.69
C TYR A 263 -12.67 7.08 -0.35
N ARG A 264 -13.02 8.18 0.33
CA ARG A 264 -12.52 8.51 1.68
C ARG A 264 -12.94 7.47 2.70
N ASP A 265 -14.20 7.04 2.68
CA ASP A 265 -14.72 6.01 3.58
C ASP A 265 -13.97 4.69 3.41
N TRP A 266 -13.69 4.33 2.16
CA TRP A 266 -12.91 3.15 1.83
C TRP A 266 -11.45 3.25 2.30
N LEU A 267 -10.78 4.39 2.13
CA LEU A 267 -9.43 4.61 2.66
C LEU A 267 -9.38 4.70 4.19
N ALA A 268 -10.42 5.24 4.82
CA ALA A 268 -10.55 5.32 6.27
C ALA A 268 -10.54 3.93 6.91
N ARG A 269 -11.15 2.94 6.26
CA ARG A 269 -11.14 1.54 6.70
C ARG A 269 -9.73 0.95 6.83
N LYS A 270 -8.93 1.02 5.76
CA LYS A 270 -7.51 0.61 5.81
C LYS A 270 -6.75 1.35 6.90
N SER A 271 -6.98 2.65 7.03
CA SER A 271 -6.23 3.51 7.94
C SER A 271 -6.58 3.22 9.41
N ALA A 272 -7.84 2.93 9.72
CA ALA A 272 -8.27 2.48 11.05
C ALA A 272 -7.65 1.12 11.43
N ILE A 273 -7.60 0.17 10.48
CA ILE A 273 -6.92 -1.12 10.69
C ILE A 273 -5.44 -0.89 11.01
N LEU A 274 -4.76 -0.04 10.24
CA LEU A 274 -3.36 0.28 10.48
C LEU A 274 -3.14 0.86 11.87
N ASP A 275 -3.97 1.84 12.27
CA ASP A 275 -3.83 2.48 13.58
C ASP A 275 -3.98 1.47 14.72
N ALA A 276 -5.03 0.63 14.67
CA ALA A 276 -5.27 -0.38 15.68
C ALA A 276 -4.13 -1.40 15.79
N VAL A 277 -3.59 -1.86 14.66
CA VAL A 277 -2.46 -2.80 14.66
C VAL A 277 -1.19 -2.15 15.17
N PHE A 278 -0.93 -0.89 14.77
CA PHE A 278 0.25 -0.17 15.21
C PHE A 278 0.22 0.07 16.73
N GLU A 279 -0.88 0.57 17.27
CA GLU A 279 -1.05 0.75 18.72
C GLU A 279 -0.82 -0.58 19.47
N LYS A 280 -1.42 -1.67 18.98
CA LYS A 280 -1.28 -3.01 19.60
C LYS A 280 0.16 -3.49 19.63
N GLU A 281 0.86 -3.47 18.50
CA GLU A 281 2.23 -4.00 18.40
C GLU A 281 3.23 -3.13 19.18
N VAL A 282 3.02 -1.81 19.24
CA VAL A 282 3.83 -0.91 20.10
C VAL A 282 3.61 -1.24 21.59
N MET A 283 2.37 -1.46 22.01
CA MET A 283 2.07 -1.85 23.40
C MET A 283 2.71 -3.20 23.77
N LEU A 284 2.64 -4.19 22.86
CA LEU A 284 3.27 -5.49 23.06
C LEU A 284 4.80 -5.38 23.15
N ALA A 285 5.43 -4.60 22.27
CA ALA A 285 6.87 -4.39 22.27
C ALA A 285 7.35 -3.70 23.57
N ALA A 286 6.62 -2.69 24.05
CA ALA A 286 6.92 -2.02 25.32
C ALA A 286 6.77 -2.96 26.53
N GLY A 287 5.77 -3.86 26.51
CA GLY A 287 5.56 -4.85 27.57
C GLY A 287 6.69 -5.89 27.66
N VAL A 288 7.26 -6.30 26.51
CA VAL A 288 8.42 -7.21 26.47
C VAL A 288 9.69 -6.54 27.01
N GLU A 289 9.92 -5.27 26.67
CA GLU A 289 11.06 -4.49 27.18
C GLU A 289 10.99 -4.26 28.69
N GLN A 290 9.79 -3.98 29.22
CA GLN A 290 9.57 -3.86 30.66
C GLN A 290 9.74 -5.21 31.39
N ALA A 291 9.42 -6.33 30.74
CA ALA A 291 9.60 -7.67 31.29
C ALA A 291 11.06 -8.17 31.24
N HIS A 292 11.91 -7.60 30.39
CA HIS A 292 13.35 -7.93 30.29
C HIS A 292 14.22 -6.65 30.35
N PRO A 293 14.39 -6.02 31.53
CA PRO A 293 15.05 -4.71 31.61
C PRO A 293 16.57 -4.72 31.38
N GLN A 294 17.23 -5.89 31.28
CA GLN A 294 18.68 -5.96 31.08
C GLN A 294 19.08 -7.22 30.29
N ASN A 295 19.57 -7.04 29.07
CA ASN A 295 20.63 -7.87 28.52
C ASN A 295 21.67 -6.96 27.87
N GLU A 296 22.91 -7.09 28.33
CA GLU A 296 24.09 -6.36 27.89
C GLU A 296 24.28 -6.40 26.36
N PRO A 297 24.98 -5.39 25.78
CA PRO A 297 25.19 -5.31 24.34
C PRO A 297 25.91 -6.55 23.82
N ILE A 298 25.36 -7.13 22.74
CA ILE A 298 26.04 -8.14 21.92
C ILE A 298 27.36 -7.52 21.45
N ALA A 299 28.46 -7.91 22.09
CA ALA A 299 29.80 -7.56 21.68
C ALA A 299 30.00 -8.09 20.25
N ALA A 300 30.21 -7.16 19.32
CA ALA A 300 30.62 -7.46 17.97
C ALA A 300 31.88 -8.34 18.00
N ALA A 301 31.75 -9.58 17.53
CA ALA A 301 32.87 -10.48 17.33
C ALA A 301 33.82 -9.90 16.28
N ARG A 302 34.80 -9.11 16.74
CA ARG A 302 36.06 -8.88 16.01
C ARG A 302 36.97 -10.07 16.30
N SER A 303 36.94 -11.10 15.45
CA SER A 303 38.08 -12.01 15.35
C SER A 303 39.04 -11.48 14.30
N VAL A 304 40.10 -10.86 14.82
CA VAL A 304 41.31 -10.46 14.11
C VAL A 304 42.04 -11.70 13.60
N SER A 305 42.46 -11.61 12.33
CA SER A 305 43.43 -12.48 11.67
C SER A 305 44.82 -12.41 12.32
N SER A 306 45.60 -13.48 12.15
CA SER A 306 47.07 -13.59 12.19
C SER A 306 47.74 -14.12 13.46
N ARG A 307 48.35 -15.30 13.31
CA ARG A 307 49.69 -15.76 13.72
C ARG A 307 49.83 -17.18 13.10
N GLY A 308 50.80 -17.53 12.26
CA GLY A 308 52.16 -17.03 12.17
C GLY A 308 53.06 -17.82 13.12
N CYS A 309 53.25 -19.11 12.85
CA CYS A 309 54.49 -19.89 13.02
C CYS A 309 54.33 -21.24 12.32
#